data_AF-A0A847V207-F1
#
_entry.id   AF-A0A847V207-F1
#
_cell.length_a   1.000
_cell.length_b   1.000
_cell.length_c   1.000
_cell.angle_alpha   90.00
_cell.angle_beta   90.00
_cell.angle_gamma   90.00
#
_symmetry.space_group_name_H-M   'P 1'
#
loop_
_entity.id
_entity.type
_entity.pdbx_description
1 polymer ?
#
loop_
_entity_poly.entity_id
_entity_poly.type
_entity_poly.pdbx_seq_one_letter_code
_entity_poly.pdbx_strand_id
1 'polypeptide(L)'
;MKIGRKPKPESPEEMALVHHALENPVRRRMIILMVEGCLSVEGISEAVGPNMLGYHLHRLELAGLIEVADGAITLTEAGEAYGALVKAQAERDSAG
;
A
#
# COMPACT_ATOMS: atom_id res chain seq x y z
N MET A 1 -3.60 15.75 11.14
CA MET A 1 -4.81 14.90 11.10
C MET A 1 -4.37 13.49 11.45
N LYS A 2 -4.98 12.83 12.45
CA LYS A 2 -4.77 11.40 12.64
C LYS A 2 -5.57 10.72 11.52
N ILE A 3 -4.89 10.21 10.50
CA ILE A 3 -5.52 9.42 9.45
C ILE A 3 -6.06 8.19 10.16
N GLY A 4 -7.35 8.22 10.48
CA GLY A 4 -7.96 7.21 11.34
C GLY A 4 -7.86 5.84 10.68
N ARG A 5 -7.60 4.84 11.52
CA ARG A 5 -7.86 3.41 11.28
C ARG A 5 -9.31 3.24 10.81
N LYS A 6 -9.54 3.42 9.51
CA LYS A 6 -10.85 3.30 8.89
C LYS A 6 -10.83 2.08 7.99
N PRO A 7 -11.86 1.21 8.06
CA PRO A 7 -11.87 -0.07 7.33
C PRO A 7 -12.05 0.09 5.82
N LYS A 8 -12.52 1.25 5.36
CA LYS A 8 -12.78 1.55 3.94
C LYS A 8 -12.85 3.06 3.69
N PRO A 9 -12.60 3.51 2.44
CA PRO A 9 -12.92 4.86 1.99
C PRO A 9 -14.38 5.23 2.28
N GLU A 10 -14.61 6.45 2.77
CA GLU A 10 -15.94 6.97 3.13
C GLU A 10 -16.55 7.87 2.05
N SER A 11 -15.77 8.22 1.03
CA SER A 11 -16.19 9.09 -0.08
C SER A 11 -15.69 8.58 -1.44
N PRO A 12 -16.34 8.99 -2.54
CA PRO A 12 -15.84 8.75 -3.89
C PRO A 12 -14.41 9.28 -4.10
N GLU A 13 -14.06 10.41 -3.48
CA GLU A 13 -12.75 11.03 -3.57
C GLU A 13 -11.67 10.16 -2.90
N GLU A 14 -11.94 9.65 -1.69
CA GLU A 14 -11.03 8.72 -1.02
C GLU A 14 -10.90 7.41 -1.81
N MET A 15 -11.99 6.91 -2.38
CA MET A 15 -11.97 5.72 -3.23
C MET A 15 -11.09 5.94 -4.48
N ALA A 16 -11.21 7.11 -5.12
CA ALA A 16 -10.39 7.47 -6.27
C ALA A 16 -8.89 7.52 -5.92
N LEU A 17 -8.53 7.98 -4.72
CA LEU A 17 -7.14 7.96 -4.25
C LEU A 17 -6.62 6.54 -4.09
N VAL A 18 -7.41 5.62 -3.55
CA VAL A 18 -7.04 4.20 -3.45
C VAL A 18 -6.85 3.58 -4.83
N HIS A 19 -7.78 3.80 -5.77
CA HIS A 19 -7.65 3.30 -7.14
C HIS A 19 -6.40 3.83 -7.83
N HIS A 20 -6.18 5.15 -7.79
CA HIS A 20 -4.98 5.77 -8.36
C HIS A 20 -3.72 5.26 -7.66
N ALA A 21 -3.73 5.00 -6.35
CA ALA A 21 -2.57 4.43 -5.68
C ALA A 21 -2.25 3.02 -6.22
N LEU A 22 -3.26 2.16 -6.34
CA LEU A 22 -3.06 0.74 -6.66
C LEU A 22 -3.01 0.43 -8.17
N GLU A 23 -3.31 1.39 -9.05
CA GLU A 23 -3.10 1.24 -10.51
C GLU A 23 -1.61 1.13 -10.88
N ASN A 24 -0.72 1.65 -10.03
CA ASN A 24 0.71 1.62 -10.30
C ASN A 24 1.33 0.28 -9.85
N PRO A 25 2.06 -0.41 -10.73
CA PRO A 25 2.56 -1.76 -10.45
C PRO A 25 3.60 -1.79 -9.31
N VAL A 26 4.41 -0.75 -9.14
CA VAL A 26 5.39 -0.67 -8.05
C VAL A 26 4.67 -0.56 -6.71
N ARG A 27 3.71 0.36 -6.59
CA ARG A 27 2.91 0.52 -5.36
C ARG A 27 2.08 -0.72 -5.05
N ARG A 28 1.52 -1.36 -6.06
CA ARG A 28 0.82 -2.65 -5.93
C ARG A 28 1.75 -3.73 -5.38
N ARG A 29 2.97 -3.83 -5.90
CA ARG A 29 3.98 -4.77 -5.37
C ARG A 29 4.37 -4.44 -3.93
N MET A 30 4.57 -3.17 -3.60
CA MET A 30 4.89 -2.73 -2.24
C MET A 30 3.82 -3.15 -1.23
N ILE A 31 2.54 -2.91 -1.52
CA ILE A 31 1.47 -3.25 -0.55
C ILE A 31 1.30 -4.76 -0.38
N ILE A 32 1.56 -5.56 -1.43
CA ILE A 32 1.59 -7.02 -1.33
C ILE A 32 2.71 -7.46 -0.36
N LEU A 33 3.92 -6.92 -0.52
CA LEU A 33 5.05 -7.22 0.37
C LEU A 33 4.76 -6.82 1.83
N MET A 34 4.07 -5.71 2.04
CA MET A 34 3.68 -5.27 3.39
C MET A 34 2.69 -6.23 4.04
N VAL A 35 1.68 -6.71 3.29
CA VAL A 35 0.74 -7.75 3.76
C VAL A 35 1.46 -9.07 4.07
N GLU A 36 2.57 -9.35 3.39
CA GLU A 36 3.44 -10.50 3.65
C GLU A 36 4.40 -10.29 4.83
N GLY A 37 4.36 -9.12 5.47
CA GLY A 37 5.14 -8.82 6.67
C GLY A 37 6.39 -7.96 6.44
N CYS A 38 6.65 -7.49 5.22
CA CYS A 38 7.72 -6.53 4.96
C CYS A 38 7.29 -5.12 5.39
N LEU A 39 7.44 -4.83 6.69
CA LEU A 39 6.92 -3.63 7.36
C LEU A 39 8.01 -2.60 7.71
N SER A 40 9.09 -2.54 6.92
CA SER A 40 10.13 -1.50 7.05
C SER A 40 10.40 -0.82 5.72
N VAL A 41 10.71 0.48 5.77
CA VAL A 41 11.09 1.26 4.59
C VAL A 41 12.34 0.69 3.92
N GLU A 42 13.31 0.24 4.72
CA GLU A 42 14.54 -0.41 4.25
C GLU A 42 14.22 -1.70 3.49
N GLY A 43 13.46 -2.63 4.09
CA GLY A 43 13.12 -3.90 3.44
C GLY A 43 12.30 -3.70 2.16
N ILE A 44 11.39 -2.71 2.14
CA ILE A 44 10.68 -2.34 0.91
C ILE A 44 11.63 -1.78 -0.13
N SER A 45 12.56 -0.89 0.25
CA SER A 45 13.58 -0.32 -0.65
C SER A 45 14.45 -1.41 -1.29
N GLU A 46 14.88 -2.40 -0.52
CA GLU A 46 15.65 -3.54 -1.02
C GLU A 46 14.85 -4.36 -2.03
N ALA A 47 13.55 -4.57 -1.74
CA ALA A 47 12.70 -5.40 -2.58
C ALA A 47 12.31 -4.70 -3.90
N VAL A 48 11.93 -3.42 -3.89
CA VAL A 48 11.40 -2.70 -5.06
C VAL A 48 12.39 -1.71 -5.69
N GLY A 49 13.53 -1.48 -5.05
CA GLY A 49 14.53 -0.49 -5.44
C GLY A 49 14.26 0.90 -4.81
N PRO A 50 15.31 1.72 -4.62
CA PRO A 50 15.20 3.02 -3.95
C PRO A 50 14.63 4.13 -4.85
N ASN A 51 14.54 3.91 -6.16
CA ASN A 51 14.13 4.93 -7.11
C ASN A 51 12.69 5.39 -6.82
N MET A 52 12.51 6.69 -6.56
CA MET A 52 11.21 7.29 -6.22
C MET A 52 10.51 6.65 -5.00
N LEU A 53 11.23 5.94 -4.13
CA LEU A 53 10.64 5.22 -3.00
C LEU A 53 9.80 6.13 -2.10
N GLY A 54 10.33 7.30 -1.73
CA GLY A 54 9.61 8.28 -0.91
C GLY A 54 8.32 8.77 -1.57
N TYR A 55 8.32 8.93 -2.90
CA TYR A 55 7.11 9.28 -3.64
C TYR A 55 6.08 8.15 -3.61
N HIS A 56 6.52 6.90 -3.80
CA HIS A 56 5.61 5.75 -3.76
C HIS A 56 4.97 5.56 -2.37
N LEU A 57 5.77 5.67 -1.30
CA LEU A 57 5.27 5.62 0.08
C LEU A 57 4.28 6.75 0.35
N HIS A 58 4.62 7.99 -0.02
CA HIS A 58 3.74 9.12 0.17
C HIS A 58 2.39 8.97 -0.55
N ARG A 59 2.37 8.38 -1.75
CA ARG A 59 1.11 8.10 -2.47
C ARG A 59 0.25 7.05 -1.77
N LEU A 60 0.85 6.08 -1.08
CA LEU A 60 0.12 5.08 -0.29
C LEU A 60 -0.41 5.68 1.02
N GLU A 61 0.36 6.57 1.68
CA GLU A 61 -0.08 7.33 2.86
C GLU A 61 -1.24 8.27 2.52
N LEU A 62 -1.17 9.01 1.40
CA LEU A 62 -2.25 9.88 0.95
C LEU A 62 -3.54 9.12 0.63
N ALA A 63 -3.42 7.86 0.19
CA ALA A 63 -4.57 6.98 -0.02
C ALA A 63 -5.09 6.35 1.28
N GLY A 64 -4.48 6.66 2.43
CA GLY A 64 -4.85 6.11 3.74
C GLY A 64 -4.59 4.62 3.87
N LEU A 65 -3.66 4.05 3.08
CA LEU A 65 -3.36 2.62 3.09
C LEU A 65 -2.25 2.26 4.09
N ILE A 66 -1.32 3.18 4.32
CA ILE A 66 -0.21 2.99 5.25
C ILE A 66 0.02 4.23 6.10
N GLU A 67 0.74 4.05 7.20
CA GLU A 67 1.43 5.09 7.94
C GLU A 67 2.93 4.76 7.99
N VAL A 68 3.79 5.75 7.80
CA VAL A 68 5.24 5.61 7.94
C VAL A 68 5.73 6.44 9.12
N ALA A 69 6.42 5.80 10.07
CA ALA A 69 7.01 6.45 11.22
C ALA A 69 8.34 5.80 11.59
N ASP A 70 9.40 6.61 11.77
CA ASP A 70 10.74 6.14 12.17
C ASP A 70 11.27 4.96 11.34
N GLY A 71 10.96 4.95 10.03
CA GLY A 71 11.36 3.87 9.10
C GLY A 71 10.53 2.59 9.20
N ALA A 72 9.60 2.49 10.14
CA ALA A 72 8.61 1.43 10.23
C ALA A 72 7.36 1.79 9.41
N ILE A 73 6.70 0.77 8.86
CA ILE A 73 5.48 0.88 8.08
C ILE A 73 4.37 0.16 8.83
N THR A 74 3.25 0.85 9.04
CA THR A 74 2.03 0.25 9.59
C THR A 74 0.95 0.24 8.52
N LEU A 75 0.35 -0.92 8.25
CA LEU A 75 -0.84 -0.97 7.41
C LEU A 75 -2.05 -0.44 8.19
N THR A 76 -2.87 0.37 7.52
CA THR A 76 -4.21 0.67 8.03
C THR A 76 -5.14 -0.52 7.76
N GLU A 77 -6.33 -0.54 8.36
CA GLU A 77 -7.35 -1.56 8.04
C GLU A 77 -7.68 -1.58 6.54
N ALA A 78 -7.76 -0.41 5.90
CA ALA A 78 -7.90 -0.32 4.45
C ALA A 78 -6.67 -0.89 3.72
N GLY A 79 -5.46 -0.57 4.19
CA GLY A 79 -4.22 -1.13 3.65
C GLY A 79 -4.20 -2.66 3.64
N GLU A 80 -4.58 -3.27 4.76
CA GLU A 80 -4.69 -4.73 4.89
C GLU A 80 -5.73 -5.30 3.91
N ALA A 81 -6.94 -4.73 3.89
CA ALA A 81 -8.04 -5.21 3.07
C ALA A 81 -7.74 -5.10 1.57
N TYR A 82 -7.30 -3.93 1.10
CA TYR A 82 -6.97 -3.71 -0.31
C TYR A 82 -5.70 -4.45 -0.71
N GLY A 83 -4.68 -4.50 0.17
CA GLY A 83 -3.46 -5.27 -0.05
C GLY A 83 -3.74 -6.76 -0.26
N ALA A 84 -4.56 -7.36 0.60
CA ALA A 84 -4.99 -8.76 0.44
C ALA A 84 -5.77 -8.97 -0.87
N LEU A 85 -6.64 -8.03 -1.24
CA LEU A 85 -7.39 -8.07 -2.50
C LEU A 85 -6.46 -8.05 -3.72
N VAL A 86 -5.49 -7.13 -3.78
CA VAL A 86 -4.57 -7.05 -4.93
C VAL A 86 -3.59 -8.21 -4.99
N LYS A 87 -3.20 -8.77 -3.84
CA LYS A 87 -2.42 -10.01 -3.74
C LYS A 87 -3.19 -11.18 -4.36
N ALA A 88 -4.43 -11.41 -3.91
CA ALA A 88 -5.27 -12.49 -4.43
C ALA A 88 -5.58 -12.35 -5.93
N GLN A 89 -5.62 -11.13 -6.46
CA GLN A 89 -5.71 -10.89 -7.91
C GLN A 89 -4.40 -11.31 -8.62
N ALA A 90 -3.24 -10.88 -8.12
CA ALA A 90 -1.95 -11.21 -8.72
C ALA A 90 -1.66 -12.73 -8.75
N GLU A 91 -2.06 -13.45 -7.70
CA GLU A 91 -1.93 -14.92 -7.62
C GLU A 91 -2.82 -15.64 -8.65
N ARG A 92 -4.04 -15.13 -8.89
CA ARG A 92 -4.95 -15.66 -9.92
C ARG A 92 -4.42 -15.41 -11.32
N ASP A 93 -3.91 -14.21 -11.57
CA ASP A 93 -3.37 -13.82 -12.88
C ASP A 93 -2.09 -14.58 -13.23
N SER A 94 -1.33 -15.04 -12.23
CA SER A 94 -0.11 -15.84 -12.42
C SER A 94 -0.37 -17.34 -12.64
N ALA A 95 -1.61 -17.80 -12.41
CA ALA A 95 -2.01 -19.20 -12.51
C ALA A 95 -2.68 -19.57 -13.85
N GLY A 96 -2.84 -18.59 -14.77
CA GLY A 96 -3.39 -18.77 -16.12
C GLY A 96 -2.34 -18.53 -17.20
#